data_AF-A0A5K0WGG8-F1
#
_entry.id   AF-A0A5K0WGG8-F1
#
_cell.length_a   1.000
_cell.length_b   1.000
_cell.length_c   1.000
_cell.angle_alpha   90.00
_cell.angle_beta   90.00
_cell.angle_gamma   90.00
#
_symmetry.space_group_name_H-M   'P 1'
#
loop_
_entity.id
_entity.type
_entity.pdbx_description
1 polymer ?
#
loop_
_entity_poly.entity_id
_entity_poly.type
_entity_poly.pdbx_seq_one_letter_code
_entity_poly.pdbx_strand_id
1 'polypeptide(L)'
;VQDTAGSPEKEDGHDVNESSFTELRDKLLALDPLNKDHVRRVNLAEAEYWRKSEGYRVGWSDEILGFDCGGQQWVSETCFPAGTLSNPSMKDLSYIEELKKHIEKEGIPAPAPIEQRWTARSQSSMSPASSLGEDDIFSW
;
A
#
# COMPACT_ATOMS: atom_id res chain seq x y z
N VAL A 1 -42.54 -13.07 22.13
CA VAL A 1 -41.73 -13.10 20.89
C VAL A 1 -42.07 -11.82 20.16
N GLN A 2 -41.20 -10.81 20.26
CA GLN A 2 -41.31 -9.55 19.51
C GLN A 2 -40.38 -9.67 18.31
N ASP A 3 -40.96 -9.73 17.12
CA ASP A 3 -40.23 -9.59 15.86
C ASP A 3 -39.79 -8.14 15.71
N THR A 4 -38.50 -7.89 15.90
CA THR A 4 -37.86 -6.64 15.46
C THR A 4 -37.48 -6.81 14.00
N ALA A 5 -38.32 -6.29 13.10
CA ALA A 5 -37.95 -6.08 11.71
C ALA A 5 -36.70 -5.18 11.67
N GLY A 6 -35.60 -5.72 11.12
CA GLY A 6 -34.37 -4.98 10.91
C GLY A 6 -34.65 -3.75 10.05
N SER A 7 -34.13 -2.60 10.49
CA SER A 7 -34.15 -1.37 9.72
C SER A 7 -33.55 -1.61 8.32
N PRO A 8 -34.10 -1.01 7.26
CA PRO A 8 -33.49 -1.09 5.94
C PRO A 8 -32.11 -0.45 6.02
N GLU A 9 -31.08 -1.17 5.55
CA GLU A 9 -29.77 -0.61 5.31
C GLU A 9 -29.96 0.64 4.42
N LYS A 10 -29.47 1.78 4.89
CA LYS A 10 -29.45 2.99 4.07
C LYS A 10 -28.52 2.70 2.90
N GLU A 11 -29.07 2.57 1.69
CA GLU A 11 -28.29 2.78 0.48
C GLU A 11 -27.71 4.20 0.57
N ASP A 12 -26.40 4.27 0.77
CA ASP A 12 -25.65 5.53 0.74
C ASP A 12 -25.63 6.00 -0.72
N GLY A 13 -26.70 6.70 -1.11
CA GLY A 13 -26.90 7.29 -2.43
C GLY A 13 -26.01 8.50 -2.68
N HIS A 14 -24.71 8.40 -2.37
CA HIS A 14 -23.73 9.39 -2.78
C HIS A 14 -23.51 9.24 -4.29
N ASP A 15 -23.74 10.31 -5.06
CA ASP A 15 -23.51 10.30 -6.50
C ASP A 15 -22.04 9.92 -6.76
N VAL A 16 -21.84 8.91 -7.62
CA VAL A 16 -20.52 8.45 -8.05
C VAL A 16 -19.74 9.60 -8.70
N ASN A 17 -20.44 10.57 -9.29
CA ASN A 17 -19.84 11.75 -9.91
C ASN A 17 -19.27 12.76 -8.90
N GLU A 18 -19.62 12.66 -7.61
CA GLU A 18 -19.14 13.57 -6.57
C GLU A 18 -17.99 12.99 -5.75
N SER A 19 -17.67 11.70 -5.91
CA SER A 19 -16.59 11.05 -5.16
C SER A 19 -15.21 11.38 -5.72
N SER A 20 -14.23 11.49 -4.82
CA SER A 20 -12.82 11.55 -5.22
C SER A 20 -12.39 10.22 -5.87
N PHE A 21 -11.26 10.23 -6.57
CA PHE A 21 -10.72 9.00 -7.15
C PHE A 21 -10.41 7.93 -6.09
N THR A 22 -9.85 8.34 -4.94
CA THR A 22 -9.51 7.44 -3.83
C THR A 22 -10.76 6.83 -3.20
N GLU A 23 -11.82 7.61 -3.00
CA GLU A 23 -13.11 7.11 -2.50
C GLU A 23 -13.78 6.14 -3.47
N LEU A 24 -13.76 6.45 -4.77
CA LEU A 24 -14.34 5.58 -5.79
C LEU A 24 -13.60 4.25 -5.85
N ARG A 25 -12.26 4.27 -5.78
CA ARG A 25 -11.43 3.08 -5.73
C ARG A 25 -11.80 2.20 -4.53
N ASP A 26 -11.95 2.78 -3.35
CA ASP A 26 -12.30 2.03 -2.14
C ASP A 26 -13.71 1.42 -2.24
N LYS A 27 -14.68 2.18 -2.74
CA LYS A 27 -16.03 1.68 -3.02
C LYS A 27 -15.99 0.49 -3.99
N LEU A 28 -15.20 0.59 -5.07
CA LEU A 28 -15.05 -0.50 -6.04
C LEU A 28 -14.43 -1.73 -5.41
N LEU A 29 -13.36 -1.60 -4.63
CA LEU A 29 -12.71 -2.74 -3.96
C LEU A 29 -13.65 -3.42 -2.94
N ALA A 30 -14.48 -2.65 -2.23
CA ALA A 30 -15.42 -3.16 -1.25
C ALA A 30 -16.52 -4.06 -1.84
N LEU A 31 -16.83 -3.96 -3.14
CA LEU A 31 -17.88 -4.77 -3.79
C LEU A 31 -17.55 -6.26 -3.81
N ASP A 32 -16.29 -6.64 -4.05
CA ASP A 32 -15.86 -8.04 -4.12
C ASP A 32 -14.35 -8.18 -3.83
N PRO A 33 -13.91 -7.89 -2.58
CA PRO A 33 -12.50 -7.75 -2.23
C PRO A 33 -11.72 -9.07 -2.30
N LEU A 34 -12.41 -10.21 -2.28
CA LEU A 34 -11.79 -11.54 -2.34
C LEU A 34 -11.68 -12.09 -3.77
N ASN A 35 -12.26 -11.41 -4.75
CA ASN A 35 -12.20 -11.81 -6.14
C ASN A 35 -10.97 -11.24 -6.85
N LYS A 36 -10.02 -12.14 -7.17
CA LYS A 36 -8.74 -11.78 -7.81
C LYS A 36 -8.94 -11.02 -9.13
N ASP A 37 -9.90 -11.42 -9.96
CA ASP A 37 -10.12 -10.77 -11.25
C ASP A 37 -10.76 -9.40 -11.09
N HIS A 38 -11.63 -9.24 -10.10
CA HIS A 38 -12.19 -7.94 -9.74
C HIS A 38 -11.11 -6.97 -9.26
N VAL A 39 -10.33 -7.38 -8.26
CA VAL A 39 -9.22 -6.58 -7.72
C VAL A 39 -8.21 -6.22 -8.83
N ARG A 40 -7.87 -7.17 -9.71
CA ARG A 40 -6.99 -6.91 -10.85
C ARG A 40 -7.54 -5.83 -11.79
N ARG A 41 -8.84 -5.85 -12.09
CA ARG A 41 -9.47 -4.81 -12.95
C ARG A 41 -9.41 -3.43 -12.29
N VAL A 42 -9.69 -3.34 -10.98
CA VAL A 42 -9.61 -2.08 -10.24
C VAL A 42 -8.18 -1.56 -10.22
N ASN A 43 -7.19 -2.41 -9.92
CA ASN A 43 -5.77 -2.02 -9.91
C ASN A 43 -5.28 -1.56 -11.29
N LEU A 44 -5.75 -2.18 -12.38
CA LEU A 44 -5.43 -1.73 -13.75
C LEU A 44 -6.03 -0.36 -14.07
N ALA A 45 -7.28 -0.13 -13.66
CA ALA A 45 -7.92 1.18 -13.83
C ALA A 45 -7.20 2.27 -13.03
N GLU A 46 -6.75 1.95 -11.80
CA GLU A 46 -5.94 2.84 -10.99
C GLU A 46 -4.58 3.16 -11.64
N ALA A 47 -3.87 2.15 -12.12
CA ALA A 47 -2.61 2.37 -12.81
C ALA A 47 -2.78 3.27 -14.05
N GLU A 48 -3.88 3.10 -14.79
CA GLU A 48 -4.19 3.97 -15.92
C GLU A 48 -4.52 5.41 -15.49
N TYR A 49 -5.26 5.59 -14.39
CA TYR A 49 -5.55 6.91 -13.82
C TYR A 49 -4.26 7.64 -13.45
N TRP A 50 -3.36 7.00 -12.70
CA TRP A 50 -2.10 7.61 -12.29
C TRP A 50 -1.19 7.97 -13.46
N ARG A 51 -1.13 7.10 -14.48
CA ARG A 51 -0.40 7.40 -15.71
C ARG A 51 -0.94 8.63 -16.45
N LYS A 52 -2.25 8.85 -16.44
CA LYS A 52 -2.87 10.04 -17.06
C LYS A 52 -2.74 11.30 -16.20
N SER A 53 -2.58 11.11 -14.89
CA SER A 53 -2.44 12.18 -13.89
C SER A 53 -0.99 12.51 -13.56
N GLU A 54 -0.03 11.97 -14.32
CA GLU A 54 1.39 12.19 -14.08
C GLU A 54 1.81 13.65 -14.34
N GLY A 55 2.87 14.09 -13.66
CA GLY A 55 3.41 15.44 -13.77
C GLY A 55 4.51 15.69 -12.75
N TYR A 56 5.07 16.89 -12.75
CA TYR A 56 6.03 17.32 -11.74
C TYR A 56 5.52 18.56 -11.01
N ARG A 57 5.83 18.63 -9.72
CA ARG A 57 5.60 19.80 -8.87
C ARG A 57 6.87 20.11 -8.10
N VAL A 58 7.11 21.39 -7.84
CA VAL A 58 8.25 21.87 -7.03
C VAL A 58 7.66 22.71 -5.90
N GLY A 59 8.06 22.42 -4.67
CA GLY A 59 7.57 23.07 -3.46
C GLY A 59 8.40 22.66 -2.25
N TRP A 60 8.04 23.16 -1.08
CA TRP A 60 8.73 22.82 0.16
C TRP A 60 8.45 21.38 0.58
N SER A 61 9.36 20.76 1.33
CA SER A 61 9.22 19.35 1.70
C SER A 61 7.94 19.05 2.48
N ASP A 62 7.53 19.96 3.37
CA ASP A 62 6.30 19.87 4.15
C ASP A 62 5.02 20.01 3.30
N GLU A 63 5.10 20.72 2.18
CA GLU A 63 4.01 20.84 1.20
C GLU A 63 3.94 19.64 0.25
N ILE A 64 5.09 19.07 -0.11
CA ILE A 64 5.21 18.04 -1.16
C ILE A 64 5.06 16.62 -0.60
N LEU A 65 5.48 16.37 0.63
CA LEU A 65 5.44 15.03 1.23
C LEU A 65 4.06 14.68 1.80
N GLY A 66 3.11 15.61 1.82
CA GLY A 66 1.71 15.32 2.11
C GLY A 66 1.08 14.48 0.99
N PHE A 67 0.44 13.36 1.35
CA PHE A 67 -0.28 12.49 0.43
C PHE A 67 -1.67 12.16 0.99
N ASP A 68 -2.62 11.94 0.08
CA ASP A 68 -3.97 11.51 0.41
C ASP A 68 -3.99 9.97 0.57
N CYS A 69 -4.47 9.49 1.72
CA CYS A 69 -4.68 8.08 1.96
C CYS A 69 -6.18 7.80 1.83
N GLY A 70 -6.56 6.86 0.95
CA GLY A 70 -7.92 6.32 0.84
C GLY A 70 -8.34 5.51 2.07
N GLY A 71 -8.46 6.16 3.22
CA GLY A 71 -8.84 5.53 4.48
C GLY A 71 -7.72 4.74 5.18
N GLN A 72 -8.09 3.62 5.81
CA GLN A 72 -7.23 2.82 6.68
C GLN A 72 -7.12 1.38 6.17
N GLN A 73 -5.91 0.82 6.24
CA GLN A 73 -5.63 -0.57 5.88
C GLN A 73 -4.80 -1.24 6.97
N TRP A 74 -5.02 -2.54 7.17
CA TRP A 74 -4.18 -3.31 8.08
C TRP A 74 -2.84 -3.60 7.41
N VAL A 75 -1.74 -3.14 8.02
CA VAL A 75 -0.39 -3.30 7.48
C VAL A 75 0.40 -4.28 8.33
N SER A 76 1.03 -5.24 7.67
CA SER A 76 2.05 -6.10 8.25
C SER A 76 3.41 -5.68 7.70
N GLU A 77 4.18 -4.97 8.50
CA GLU A 77 5.47 -4.38 8.10
C GLU A 77 6.64 -5.21 8.65
N THR A 78 7.77 -5.25 7.93
CA THR A 78 8.99 -5.94 8.37
C THR A 78 10.20 -5.10 8.04
N CYS A 79 11.09 -4.91 9.02
CA CYS A 79 12.37 -4.24 8.82
C CYS A 79 13.51 -5.26 8.88
N PHE A 80 14.42 -5.24 7.89
CA PHE A 80 15.58 -6.11 7.90
C PHE A 80 16.81 -5.46 7.23
N PRO A 81 18.03 -5.84 7.66
CA PRO A 81 19.26 -5.32 7.07
C PRO A 81 19.41 -5.80 5.62
N ALA A 82 19.70 -4.85 4.73
CA ALA A 82 19.85 -5.07 3.29
C ALA A 82 21.30 -4.92 2.81
N GLY A 83 22.29 -4.95 3.73
CA GLY A 83 23.71 -4.80 3.42
C GLY A 83 24.18 -3.37 3.67
N THR A 84 25.16 -2.91 2.90
CA THR A 84 25.63 -1.52 2.95
C THR A 84 25.31 -0.79 1.65
N LEU A 85 25.36 0.55 1.66
CA LEU A 85 25.17 1.35 0.45
C LEU A 85 26.15 0.98 -0.68
N SER A 86 27.40 0.66 -0.32
CA SER A 86 28.46 0.28 -1.28
C SER A 86 28.41 -1.20 -1.67
N ASN A 87 27.80 -2.06 -0.85
CA ASN A 87 27.67 -3.49 -1.12
C ASN A 87 26.29 -4.00 -0.65
N PRO A 88 25.22 -3.73 -1.43
CA PRO A 88 23.88 -4.22 -1.12
C PRO A 88 23.84 -5.75 -1.16
N SER A 89 23.16 -6.34 -0.19
CA SER A 89 23.05 -7.80 -0.05
C SER A 89 22.04 -8.44 -1.01
N MET A 90 21.20 -7.63 -1.68
CA MET A 90 20.12 -8.05 -2.57
C MET A 90 18.99 -8.87 -1.92
N LYS A 91 19.03 -9.06 -0.59
CA LYS A 91 18.01 -9.81 0.18
C LYS A 91 16.63 -9.17 0.11
N ASP A 92 16.61 -7.86 -0.01
CA ASP A 92 15.42 -7.03 -0.20
C ASP A 92 14.67 -7.40 -1.49
N LEU A 93 15.38 -7.52 -2.60
CA LEU A 93 14.78 -7.97 -3.86
C LEU A 93 14.35 -9.43 -3.81
N SER A 94 15.17 -10.31 -3.24
CA SER A 94 14.81 -11.73 -3.07
C SER A 94 13.54 -11.90 -2.23
N TYR A 95 13.42 -11.13 -1.13
CA TYR A 95 12.25 -11.16 -0.26
C TYR A 95 10.97 -10.78 -1.01
N ILE A 96 10.99 -9.68 -1.76
CA ILE A 96 9.83 -9.24 -2.54
C ILE A 96 9.52 -10.22 -3.69
N GLU A 97 10.54 -10.78 -4.35
CA GLU A 97 10.34 -11.78 -5.39
C GLU A 97 9.65 -13.02 -4.85
N GLU A 98 10.10 -13.53 -3.70
CA GLU A 98 9.49 -14.67 -3.01
C GLU A 98 8.07 -14.37 -2.56
N LEU A 99 7.83 -13.21 -1.95
CA LEU A 99 6.49 -12.76 -1.55
C LEU A 99 5.53 -12.74 -2.75
N LYS A 100 5.95 -12.16 -3.87
CA LYS A 100 5.14 -12.10 -5.09
C LYS A 100 4.85 -13.49 -5.66
N LYS A 101 5.83 -14.41 -5.63
CA LYS A 101 5.64 -15.82 -6.03
C LYS A 101 4.60 -16.50 -5.14
N HIS A 102 4.63 -16.25 -3.83
CA HIS A 102 3.64 -16.80 -2.90
C HIS A 102 2.24 -16.25 -3.16
N ILE A 103 2.10 -14.93 -3.35
CA ILE A 103 0.81 -14.30 -3.66
C ILE A 103 0.19 -14.90 -4.93
N GLU A 104 0.96 -15.04 -6.02
CA GLU A 104 0.42 -15.61 -7.26
C GLU A 104 0.09 -17.09 -7.11
N LYS A 105 0.99 -17.87 -6.48
CA LYS A 105 0.80 -19.31 -6.27
C LYS A 105 -0.47 -19.61 -5.46
N GLU A 106 -0.70 -18.86 -4.39
CA GLU A 106 -1.84 -19.06 -3.50
C GLU A 106 -3.10 -18.30 -3.98
N GLY A 107 -3.00 -17.54 -5.09
CA GLY A 107 -4.13 -16.81 -5.67
C GLY A 107 -4.66 -15.69 -4.80
N ILE A 108 -3.82 -15.10 -3.95
CA ILE A 108 -4.24 -14.08 -2.97
C ILE A 108 -4.63 -12.78 -3.70
N PRO A 109 -5.86 -12.26 -3.49
CA PRO A 109 -6.22 -10.93 -4.00
C PRO A 109 -5.45 -9.87 -3.20
N ALA A 110 -4.72 -9.00 -3.91
CA ALA A 110 -3.92 -7.92 -3.33
C ALA A 110 -4.54 -6.55 -3.66
N PRO A 111 -5.56 -6.10 -2.88
CA PRO A 111 -6.23 -4.81 -3.10
C PRO A 111 -5.40 -3.60 -2.63
N ALA A 112 -4.45 -3.82 -1.73
CA ALA A 112 -3.50 -2.83 -1.26
C ALA A 112 -2.15 -2.97 -2.00
N PRO A 113 -1.41 -1.86 -2.21
CA PRO A 113 -0.06 -1.94 -2.76
C PRO A 113 0.88 -2.69 -1.81
N ILE A 114 1.85 -3.39 -2.38
CA ILE A 114 3.01 -3.89 -1.64
C ILE A 114 4.05 -2.79 -1.73
N GLU A 115 4.34 -2.15 -0.60
CA GLU A 115 5.32 -1.07 -0.54
C GLU A 115 6.68 -1.63 -0.13
N GLN A 116 7.72 -1.18 -0.82
CA GLN A 116 9.11 -1.46 -0.44
C GLN A 116 9.86 -0.14 -0.36
N ARG A 117 10.55 0.08 0.77
CA ARG A 117 11.32 1.30 1.01
C ARG A 117 12.68 0.96 1.59
N TRP A 118 13.61 1.89 1.46
CA TRP A 118 14.95 1.78 2.04
C TRP A 118 15.21 2.95 2.95
N THR A 119 15.90 2.67 4.05
CA THR A 119 16.38 3.70 4.97
C THR A 119 17.84 3.45 5.33
N ALA A 120 18.52 4.52 5.73
CA ALA A 120 19.83 4.45 6.36
C ALA A 120 19.70 3.96 7.82
N ARG A 121 20.82 3.50 8.39
CA ARG A 121 20.86 3.08 9.79
C ARG A 121 20.46 4.18 10.77
N SER A 122 19.78 3.78 11.85
CA SER A 122 19.53 4.61 13.02
C SER A 122 20.61 4.40 14.08
N GLN A 123 20.99 5.47 14.78
CA GLN A 123 21.82 5.37 15.99
C GLN A 123 20.98 5.08 17.25
N SER A 124 19.65 5.16 17.17
CA SER A 124 18.77 4.83 18.29
C SER A 124 18.70 3.31 18.45
N SER A 125 19.00 2.80 19.64
CA SER A 125 18.93 1.37 19.97
C SER A 125 17.50 0.82 19.95
N MET A 126 16.48 1.69 20.03
CA MET A 126 15.07 1.29 19.96
C MET A 126 14.56 1.19 18.51
N SER A 127 15.34 1.63 17.52
CA SER A 127 14.93 1.55 16.13
C SER A 127 15.08 0.13 15.58
N PRO A 128 14.11 -0.38 14.81
CA PRO A 128 14.29 -1.63 14.06
C PRO A 128 15.45 -1.57 13.07
N ALA A 129 15.82 -0.37 12.61
CA ALA A 129 16.96 -0.11 11.74
C ALA A 129 18.23 0.32 12.52
N SER A 130 18.36 -0.08 13.79
CA SER A 130 19.54 0.27 14.59
C SER A 130 20.78 -0.49 14.13
N SER A 131 21.89 0.23 13.88
CA SER A 131 23.19 -0.39 13.63
C SER A 131 24.34 0.53 14.04
N LEU A 132 25.51 -0.08 14.30
CA LEU A 132 26.77 0.64 14.44
C LEU A 132 27.48 0.86 13.08
N GLY A 133 27.13 0.09 12.05
CA GLY A 133 27.69 0.24 10.71
C GLY A 133 27.17 1.50 10.03
N GLU A 134 28.05 2.47 9.73
CA GLU A 134 27.65 3.79 9.19
C GLU A 134 26.93 3.72 7.85
N ASP A 135 27.34 2.78 7.00
CA ASP A 135 26.80 2.61 5.66
C ASP A 135 25.70 1.54 5.59
N ASP A 136 25.27 0.99 6.73
CA ASP A 136 24.24 -0.04 6.74
C ASP A 136 22.89 0.52 6.27
N ILE A 137 22.22 -0.25 5.42
CA ILE A 137 20.90 0.06 4.88
C ILE A 137 19.89 -1.01 5.30
N PHE A 138 18.65 -0.60 5.44
CA PHE A 138 17.55 -1.46 5.85
C PHE A 138 16.41 -1.37 4.83
N SER A 139 15.82 -2.51 4.51
CA SER A 139 14.58 -2.59 3.73
C SER A 139 13.40 -2.63 4.68
N TRP A 140 12.33 -2.00 4.23
CA TRP A 140 10.98 -2.05 4.77
C TRP A 140 10.04 -2.57 3.68
#